data_AF-A0A9W5V653-F1
#
_entry.id   AF-A0A9W5V653-F1
#
_cell.length_a   1.000
_cell.length_b   1.000
_cell.length_c   1.000
_cell.angle_alpha   90.00
_cell.angle_beta   90.00
_cell.angle_gamma   90.00
#
_symmetry.space_group_name_H-M   'P 1'
#
loop_
_entity.id
_entity.type
_entity.pdbx_description
1 polymer ?
#
loop_
_entity_poly.entity_id
_entity_poly.type
_entity_poly.pdbx_seq_one_letter_code
_entity_poly.pdbx_strand_id
1 'polypeptide(L)'
;MAKFSSKDKIQAVKRYLEGAEGGKTIVNSIGVHSRELYQWIKRFEFSGEKAFEKRYTTYSLEYKLDVIHYVNENGTSLRETAAFFIFLLAKHSENGK
;
A
#
# COMPACT_ATOMS: atom_id res chain seq x y z
N MET A 1 7.55 -0.40 12.88
CA MET A 1 6.79 -1.59 12.44
C MET A 1 5.31 -1.25 12.38
N ALA A 2 4.55 -1.79 11.43
CA ALA A 2 3.09 -1.57 11.40
C ALA A 2 2.44 -2.29 12.60
N LYS A 3 1.52 -1.62 13.29
CA LYS A 3 0.83 -2.16 14.49
C LYS A 3 0.02 -3.44 14.21
N PHE A 4 -0.45 -3.61 12.98
CA PHE A 4 -1.24 -4.77 12.54
C PHE A 4 -0.69 -5.34 11.25
N SER A 5 -0.55 -6.66 11.19
CA SER A 5 -0.13 -7.37 9.98
C SER A 5 -1.24 -7.40 8.93
N SER A 6 -0.90 -7.71 7.68
CA SER A 6 -1.89 -7.88 6.61
C SER A 6 -2.89 -8.99 6.95
N LYS A 7 -2.43 -10.07 7.60
CA LYS A 7 -3.27 -11.19 8.03
C LYS A 7 -4.30 -10.76 9.07
N ASP A 8 -3.88 -9.97 10.07
CA ASP A 8 -4.78 -9.47 11.12
C ASP A 8 -5.91 -8.61 10.52
N LYS A 9 -5.56 -7.76 9.55
CA LYS A 9 -6.53 -6.90 8.86
C LYS A 9 -7.51 -7.71 8.03
N ILE A 10 -7.03 -8.70 7.26
CA ILE A 10 -7.88 -9.58 6.45
C ILE A 10 -8.85 -10.36 7.35
N GLN A 11 -8.36 -10.91 8.47
CA GLN A 11 -9.20 -11.65 9.42
C GLN A 11 -10.28 -10.75 10.04
N ALA A 12 -9.93 -9.53 10.43
CA ALA A 12 -10.89 -8.56 10.98
C ALA A 12 -12.01 -8.23 9.98
N VAL A 13 -11.66 -8.04 8.70
CA VAL A 13 -12.63 -7.76 7.64
C VAL A 13 -13.51 -8.96 7.35
N LYS A 14 -12.95 -10.18 7.26
CA LYS A 14 -13.73 -11.41 7.03
C LYS A 14 -14.76 -11.65 8.14
N ARG A 15 -14.36 -11.52 9.41
CA ARG A 15 -15.28 -11.62 10.57
C ARG A 15 -16.45 -10.64 10.47
N TYR A 16 -16.19 -9.42 9.98
CA TYR A 16 -17.24 -8.41 9.78
C TYR A 16 -18.17 -8.78 8.63
N LEU A 17 -17.63 -9.22 7.48
CA LEU A 17 -18.40 -9.57 6.28
C LEU A 17 -19.22 -10.86 6.44
N GLU A 18 -18.72 -11.82 7.21
CA GLU A 18 -19.44 -13.07 7.54
C GLU A 18 -20.64 -12.82 8.47
N GLY A 19 -20.73 -11.65 9.11
CA GLY A 19 -21.84 -11.27 9.98
C GLY A 19 -21.89 -12.02 11.32
N ALA A 20 -20.86 -12.82 11.63
CA ALA A 20 -20.77 -13.59 12.87
C ALA A 20 -20.63 -12.69 14.11
N GLU A 21 -20.09 -11.48 13.95
CA GLU A 21 -19.86 -10.54 15.05
C GLU A 21 -20.15 -9.10 14.62
N GLY A 22 -20.73 -8.31 15.52
CA GLY A 22 -20.90 -6.88 15.30
C GLY A 22 -19.56 -6.14 15.24
N GLY A 23 -19.45 -5.12 14.39
CA GLY A 23 -18.21 -4.35 14.22
C GLY A 23 -17.62 -3.78 15.53
N LYS A 24 -18.47 -3.45 16.52
CA LYS A 24 -18.03 -2.99 17.85
C LYS A 24 -17.31 -4.10 18.65
N THR A 25 -17.77 -5.34 18.56
CA THR A 25 -17.13 -6.51 19.18
C THR A 25 -15.77 -6.78 18.54
N ILE A 26 -15.71 -6.73 17.21
CA ILE A 26 -14.49 -6.95 16.45
C ILE A 26 -13.43 -5.91 16.84
N VAL A 27 -13.77 -4.62 16.83
CA VAL A 27 -12.78 -3.57 17.14
C VAL A 27 -12.28 -3.62 18.59
N ASN A 28 -13.13 -3.98 19.54
CA ASN A 28 -12.73 -4.16 20.93
C ASN A 28 -11.80 -5.38 21.09
N SER A 29 -12.06 -6.47 20.37
CA SER A 29 -11.24 -7.70 20.46
C SER A 29 -9.81 -7.51 19.94
N ILE A 30 -9.62 -6.60 18.96
CA ILE A 30 -8.33 -6.37 18.29
C ILE A 30 -7.67 -5.07 18.79
N GLY A 31 -8.37 -4.26 19.59
CA GLY A 31 -7.87 -2.98 20.09
C GLY A 31 -7.68 -1.93 18.99
N VAL A 32 -8.62 -1.86 18.05
CA VAL A 32 -8.65 -0.88 16.96
C VAL A 32 -9.81 0.10 17.12
N HIS A 33 -9.75 1.24 16.44
CA HIS A 33 -10.90 2.14 16.36
C HIS A 33 -11.85 1.72 15.24
N SER A 34 -13.16 1.95 15.41
CA SER A 34 -14.18 1.66 14.39
C SER A 34 -13.88 2.29 13.03
N ARG A 35 -13.27 3.49 13.02
CA ARG A 35 -12.83 4.16 11.78
C ARG A 35 -11.78 3.35 11.02
N GLU A 36 -10.85 2.70 11.72
CA GLU A 36 -9.83 1.87 11.07
C GLU A 36 -10.44 0.62 10.45
N LEU A 37 -11.31 -0.08 11.19
CA LEU A 37 -12.02 -1.25 10.65
C LEU A 37 -12.81 -0.88 9.39
N TYR A 38 -13.53 0.24 9.40
CA TYR A 38 -14.28 0.69 8.22
C TYR A 38 -13.38 1.01 7.01
N GLN A 39 -12.20 1.60 7.24
CA GLN A 39 -11.23 1.83 6.17
C GLN A 39 -10.69 0.51 5.60
N TRP A 40 -10.47 -0.49 6.46
CA TRP A 40 -10.02 -1.82 6.02
C TRP A 40 -11.09 -2.51 5.17
N ILE A 41 -12.35 -2.45 5.59
CA ILE A 41 -13.49 -3.00 4.84
C ILE A 41 -13.56 -2.36 3.45
N LYS A 42 -13.58 -1.02 3.36
CA LYS A 42 -13.63 -0.32 2.06
C LYS A 42 -12.48 -0.70 1.13
N ARG A 43 -11.27 -0.81 1.68
CA ARG A 43 -10.08 -1.21 0.89
C ARG A 43 -10.21 -2.65 0.39
N PHE A 44 -10.71 -3.55 1.24
CA PHE A 44 -10.95 -4.95 0.89
C PHE A 44 -12.07 -5.12 -0.15
N GLU A 45 -13.15 -4.35 -0.07
CA GLU A 45 -14.20 -4.36 -1.09
C GLU A 45 -13.66 -3.95 -2.48
N PHE A 46 -12.73 -3.01 -2.52
CA PHE A 46 -12.15 -2.52 -3.77
C PHE A 46 -11.07 -3.44 -4.38
N SER A 47 -10.24 -4.09 -3.55
CA SER A 47 -9.05 -4.81 -4.02
C SER A 47 -8.87 -6.22 -3.42
N GLY A 48 -9.84 -6.72 -2.66
CA GLY A 48 -9.76 -7.99 -1.95
C GLY A 48 -8.56 -8.05 -1.01
N GLU A 49 -7.94 -9.22 -0.90
CA GLU A 49 -6.74 -9.43 -0.06
C GLU A 49 -5.53 -8.60 -0.52
N LYS A 50 -5.45 -8.26 -1.82
CA LYS A 50 -4.39 -7.41 -2.39
C LYS A 50 -4.39 -6.00 -1.81
N ALA A 51 -5.47 -5.58 -1.17
CA ALA A 51 -5.56 -4.32 -0.45
C ALA A 51 -4.57 -4.18 0.72
N PHE A 52 -4.10 -5.31 1.24
CA PHE A 52 -3.17 -5.35 2.38
C PHE A 52 -1.81 -5.94 2.02
N GLU A 53 -1.59 -6.32 0.77
CA GLU A 53 -0.27 -6.72 0.30
C GLU A 53 0.68 -5.52 0.35
N LYS A 54 1.88 -5.75 0.89
CA LYS A 54 2.94 -4.75 0.79
C LYS A 54 3.41 -4.72 -0.65
N ARG A 55 3.06 -3.65 -1.37
CA ARG A 55 3.64 -3.36 -2.67
C ARG A 55 5.00 -2.75 -2.45
N TYR A 56 6.03 -3.59 -2.53
CA TYR A 56 7.37 -3.09 -2.82
C TYR A 56 7.49 -3.02 -4.33
N THR A 57 7.76 -1.83 -4.85
CA THR A 57 8.27 -1.72 -6.20
C THR A 57 9.70 -2.25 -6.19
N THR A 58 9.91 -3.41 -6.79
CA THR A 58 11.26 -3.92 -7.01
C THR A 58 11.86 -3.12 -8.15
N TYR A 59 12.81 -2.25 -7.81
CA TYR A 59 13.62 -1.54 -8.79
C TYR A 59 14.87 -2.36 -9.11
N SER A 60 15.21 -2.45 -10.39
CA SER A 60 16.49 -3.02 -10.82
C SER A 60 17.66 -2.24 -10.22
N LEU A 61 18.84 -2.87 -10.13
CA LEU A 61 20.05 -2.20 -9.68
C LEU A 61 20.36 -0.99 -10.57
N GLU A 62 20.25 -1.17 -11.89
CA GLU A 62 20.45 -0.13 -12.91
C GLU A 62 19.54 1.07 -12.65
N TYR A 63 18.23 0.85 -12.46
CA TYR A 63 17.30 1.93 -12.17
C TYR A 63 17.65 2.70 -10.89
N LYS A 64 18.12 2.00 -9.85
CA LYS A 64 18.56 2.66 -8.61
C LYS A 64 19.82 3.50 -8.83
N LEU A 65 20.75 3.02 -9.67
CA LEU A 65 21.95 3.77 -10.03
C LEU A 65 21.59 5.02 -10.84
N ASP A 66 20.70 4.90 -11.83
CA ASP A 66 20.23 6.03 -12.64
C ASP A 66 19.62 7.14 -11.77
N VAL A 67 18.79 6.77 -10.78
CA VAL A 67 18.21 7.72 -9.82
C VAL A 67 19.30 8.43 -9.01
N ILE A 68 20.32 7.70 -8.52
CA ILE A 68 21.42 8.27 -7.74
C ILE A 68 22.27 9.22 -8.59
N HIS A 69 22.62 8.81 -9.81
CA HIS A 69 23.38 9.64 -10.74
C HIS A 69 22.64 10.93 -11.06
N TYR A 70 21.34 10.84 -11.37
CA TYR A 70 20.51 12.01 -11.65
C TYR A 70 20.45 13.00 -10.49
N VAL A 71 20.30 12.53 -9.25
CA VAL A 71 20.31 13.43 -8.06
C VAL A 71 21.66 14.13 -7.92
N ASN A 72 22.76 13.39 -8.14
CA ASN A 72 24.10 13.93 -7.99
C ASN A 72 24.48 14.94 -9.10
N GLU A 73 24.02 14.71 -10.34
CA GLU A 73 24.28 15.60 -11.47
C GLU A 73 23.39 16.84 -11.46
N ASN A 74 22.11 16.68 -11.15
CA ASN A 74 21.13 17.75 -11.28
C ASN A 74 20.87 18.49 -9.96
N GLY A 75 21.38 18.00 -8.83
CA GLY A 75 21.15 18.59 -7.51
C GLY A 75 19.67 18.65 -7.11
N THR A 76 18.85 17.73 -7.66
CA THR A 76 17.40 17.75 -7.48
C THR A 76 16.99 17.28 -6.10
N SER A 77 15.88 17.81 -5.59
CA SER A 77 15.30 17.30 -4.35
C SER A 77 14.69 15.91 -4.55
N LEU A 78 14.64 15.10 -3.49
CA LEU A 78 13.98 13.78 -3.50
C LEU A 78 12.56 13.82 -4.08
N ARG A 79 11.85 14.92 -3.88
CA ARG A 79 10.47 15.11 -4.35
C ARG A 79 10.41 15.36 -5.86
N GLU A 80 11.31 16.16 -6.39
CA GLU A 80 11.44 16.41 -7.83
C GLU A 80 11.91 15.15 -8.56
N THR A 81 12.93 14.47 -8.03
CA THR A 81 13.42 13.19 -8.57
C THR A 81 12.31 12.14 -8.58
N ALA A 82 11.55 12.00 -7.49
CA ALA A 82 10.44 11.07 -7.42
C ALA A 82 9.35 11.42 -8.45
N ALA A 83 8.99 12.69 -8.62
CA ALA A 83 8.00 13.09 -9.62
C ALA A 83 8.45 12.73 -11.04
N PHE A 84 9.71 12.99 -11.38
CA PHE A 84 10.28 12.67 -12.69
C PHE A 84 10.32 11.16 -12.94
N PHE A 85 10.87 10.38 -12.01
CA PHE A 85 11.05 8.95 -12.17
C PHE A 85 9.75 8.14 -12.00
N ILE A 86 8.79 8.57 -11.16
CA ILE A 86 7.45 7.96 -11.08
C ILE A 86 6.68 8.19 -12.38
N PHE A 87 6.80 9.38 -12.98
CA PHE A 87 6.18 9.66 -14.28
C PHE A 87 6.76 8.75 -15.38
N LEU A 88 8.06 8.52 -15.39
CA LEU A 88 8.70 7.58 -16.33
C LEU A 88 8.22 6.14 -16.15
N LEU A 89 8.05 5.66 -14.91
CA LEU A 89 7.49 4.32 -14.64
C LEU A 89 6.04 4.19 -15.12
N ALA A 90 5.23 5.24 -14.95
CA ALA A 90 3.85 5.24 -15.43
C ALA A 90 3.78 5.13 -16.96
N LYS A 91 4.73 5.74 -17.69
CA LYS A 91 4.81 5.66 -19.14
C LYS A 91 5.28 4.29 -19.66
N HIS A 92 6.16 3.60 -18.95
CA HIS A 92 6.54 2.22 -19.30
C HIS A 92 5.41 1.20 -19.11
N SER A 93 4.48 1.46 -18.17
CA SER A 93 3.31 0.59 -17.97
C SER A 93 2.21 0.77 -19.03
N GLU A 94 2.19 1.89 -19.78
CA GLU A 94 1.18 2.17 -20.82
C GLU A 94 1.52 1.56 -22.19
N ASN A 95 2.79 1.27 -22.46
CA ASN A 95 3.28 0.75 -23.75
C ASN A 95 3.34 -0.79 -23.84
N GLY A 96 2.71 -1.50 -22.91
CA GLY A 96 2.66 -2.97 -22.84
C GLY A 96 1.30 -3.56 -23.18
N LYS A 97 0.65 -3.09 -24.24
CA LYS A 97 -0.51 -3.74 -24.87
C LYS A 97 -0.26 -3.94 -26.35
#